data_AF-A0A3D5LH72-F1
#
_entry.id   AF-A0A3D5LH72-F1
#
_cell.length_a   1.000
_cell.length_b   1.000
_cell.length_c   1.000
_cell.angle_alpha   90.00
_cell.angle_beta   90.00
_cell.angle_gamma   90.00
#
_symmetry.space_group_name_H-M   'P 1'
#
loop_
_entity.id
_entity.type
_entity.pdbx_description
1 polymer ?
#
loop_
_entity_poly.entity_id
_entity_poly.type
_entity_poly.pdbx_seq_one_letter_code
_entity_poly.pdbx_strand_id
1 'polypeptide(L)' 'IGLPHEIAHGSLRLTLSEETTKEEIDHTVDCLKKIVEKLRAMSPLYEDFIKKNRK' A
#
# COMPACT_ATOMS: atom_id res chain seq x y z
N ILE A 1 1.38 15.97 -7.69
CA ILE A 1 1.14 14.79 -8.57
C ILE A 1 -0.34 14.83 -8.92
N GLY A 2 -0.69 15.19 -10.17
CA GLY A 2 -2.08 15.44 -10.60
C GLY A 2 -2.91 14.15 -10.76
N LEU A 3 -2.81 13.24 -9.79
CA LEU A 3 -3.60 12.01 -9.73
C LEU A 3 -4.95 12.29 -9.05
N PRO A 4 -5.99 11.50 -9.37
CA PRO A 4 -7.24 11.49 -8.62
C PRO A 4 -6.97 11.40 -7.11
N HIS A 5 -7.71 12.19 -6.32
CA HIS A 5 -7.49 12.36 -4.88
C HIS A 5 -7.41 11.02 -4.14
N GLU A 6 -8.24 10.06 -4.55
CA GLU A 6 -8.31 8.70 -4.00
C GLU A 6 -6.98 7.92 -4.11
N ILE A 7 -6.22 8.11 -5.19
CA ILE A 7 -4.93 7.45 -5.42
C ILE A 7 -3.82 8.19 -4.67
N ALA A 8 -3.94 9.52 -4.58
CA ALA A 8 -2.96 10.36 -3.87
C ALA A 8 -2.93 10.05 -2.37
N HIS A 9 -4.08 9.79 -1.73
CA HIS A 9 -4.16 9.45 -0.29
C HIS A 9 -3.49 8.13 0.08
N GLY A 10 -3.43 7.16 -0.83
CA GLY A 10 -2.81 5.86 -0.59
C GLY A 10 -1.32 5.78 -0.97
N SER A 11 -0.71 6.88 -1.39
CA SER A 11 0.66 6.89 -1.91
C SER A 11 1.69 6.87 -0.78
N LEU A 12 2.64 5.92 -0.83
CA LEU A 12 3.79 5.87 0.08
C LEU A 12 5.10 5.93 -0.72
N ARG A 13 6.05 6.76 -0.28
CA ARG A 13 7.41 6.83 -0.84
C ARG A 13 8.40 6.34 0.20
N LEU A 14 9.17 5.33 -0.17
CA LEU A 14 10.28 4.80 0.62
C LEU A 14 11.59 5.21 -0.07
N THR A 15 12.54 5.70 0.71
CA THR A 15 13.86 6.10 0.22
C THR A 15 14.89 5.16 0.83
N LEU A 16 15.82 4.68 0.02
CA LEU A 16 16.89 3.78 0.44
C LEU A 16 18.20 4.56 0.63
N SER A 17 19.08 4.04 1.49
CA SER A 17 20.46 4.51 1.68
C SER A 17 21.46 3.40 1.35
N GLU A 18 22.75 3.74 1.27
CA GLU A 18 23.83 2.75 1.09
C GLU A 18 23.90 1.73 2.24
N GLU A 19 23.44 2.12 3.43
CA GLU A 19 23.39 1.26 4.62
C GLU A 19 22.21 0.29 4.62
N THR A 20 21.26 0.43 3.69
CA THR A 20 20.03 -0.38 3.69
C THR A 20 20.34 -1.83 3.34
N THR A 21 20.00 -2.75 4.24
CA THR A 21 20.25 -4.18 4.08
C THR A 21 19.06 -4.90 3.45
N LYS A 22 19.30 -6.09 2.88
CA LYS A 22 18.24 -6.91 2.29
C LYS A 22 17.24 -7.38 3.35
N GLU A 23 17.74 -7.72 4.52
CA GLU A 23 16.95 -8.20 5.65
C GLU A 23 15.96 -7.14 6.14
N GLU A 24 16.37 -5.87 6.17
CA GLU A 24 15.47 -4.75 6.51
C GLU A 24 14.38 -4.55 5.45
N ILE A 25 14.71 -4.72 4.16
CA ILE A 25 13.72 -4.65 3.08
C ILE A 25 12.72 -5.78 3.18
N ASP A 26 13.18 -7.02 3.37
CA ASP A 26 12.31 -8.18 3.53
C ASP A 26 11.37 -8.00 4.72
N HIS A 27 11.89 -7.53 5.86
CA HIS A 27 11.09 -7.20 7.04
C HIS A 27 10.06 -6.10 6.76
N THR A 28 10.48 -5.02 6.09
CA THR A 28 9.62 -3.89 5.75
C THR A 28 8.47 -4.34 4.84
N VAL A 29 8.76 -5.14 3.82
CA VAL A 29 7.76 -5.67 2.88
C VAL A 29 6.74 -6.56 3.61
N ASP A 30 7.19 -7.42 4.51
CA ASP A 30 6.30 -8.31 5.27
C ASP A 30 5.39 -7.55 6.23
N CYS A 31 5.92 -6.51 6.89
CA CYS A 31 5.12 -5.62 7.72
C CYS A 31 4.10 -4.83 6.88
N LEU A 32 4.52 -4.28 5.74
CA LEU A 32 3.64 -3.51 4.84
C LEU A 32 2.48 -4.36 4.32
N LYS A 33 2.73 -5.61 3.92
CA LYS A 33 1.66 -6.53 3.48
C LYS A 33 0.57 -6.69 4.54
N LYS A 34 0.96 -6.97 5.79
CA LYS A 34 0.03 -7.15 6.92
C LYS A 34 -0.78 -5.89 7.21
N ILE A 35 -0.13 -4.73 7.18
CA ILE A 35 -0.80 -3.44 7.44
C ILE A 35 -1.80 -3.13 6.32
N VAL A 36 -1.38 -3.26 5.06
CA VAL A 36 -2.24 -2.98 3.90
C VAL A 36 -3.45 -3.92 3.86
N GLU A 37 -3.28 -5.19 4.18
CA GLU A 37 -4.39 -6.15 4.29
C GLU A 37 -5.41 -5.70 5.33
N LYS A 38 -4.94 -5.35 6.54
CA LYS A 38 -5.82 -4.86 7.62
C LYS A 38 -6.57 -3.60 7.22
N LEU A 39 -5.87 -2.62 6.63
CA LEU A 39 -6.49 -1.36 6.20
C LEU A 39 -7.54 -1.58 5.10
N ARG A 40 -7.25 -2.47 4.14
CA ARG A 40 -8.17 -2.83 3.06
C ARG A 40 -9.40 -3.58 3.57
N ALA A 41 -9.25 -4.46 4.55
CA ALA A 41 -10.36 -5.20 5.16
C ALA A 41 -11.39 -4.29 5.86
N MET A 42 -10.99 -3.10 6.28
CA MET A 42 -11.87 -2.12 6.92
C MET A 42 -12.35 -1.01 5.96
N SER A 43 -11.85 -0.99 4.72
CA SER A 43 -12.09 0.12 3.80
C SER A 43 -13.31 -0.15 2.91
N PRO A 44 -14.41 0.63 3.03
CA PRO A 44 -15.56 0.49 2.13
C PRO A 44 -15.19 0.83 0.67
N LEU A 45 -14.23 1.73 0.46
CA LEU A 45 -13.71 2.08 -0.87
C LEU A 45 -13.02 0.90 -1.55
N TYR A 46 -12.34 0.04 -0.78
CA TYR A 46 -11.70 -1.16 -1.32
C TYR A 46 -12.74 -2.21 -1.71
N GLU A 47 -13.82 -2.37 -0.94
CA GLU A 47 -14.93 -3.25 -1.32
C GLU A 47 -15.58 -2.80 -2.64
N ASP A 48 -15.85 -1.50 -2.78
CA ASP A 48 -16.44 -0.93 -3.99
C ASP A 48 -15.51 -1.08 -5.20
N PHE A 49 -14.20 -0.89 -4.99
CA PHE A 49 -13.18 -1.17 -6.01
C PHE A 49 -13.21 -2.63 -6.47
N ILE A 50 -13.25 -3.60 -5.55
CA ILE A 50 -13.30 -5.04 -5.90
C ILE A 50 -14.59 -5.39 -6.64
N LYS A 51 -15.74 -4.84 -6.22
CA LYS A 51 -17.03 -5.06 -6.90
C LYS A 51 -17.02 -4.50 -8.33
N LYS A 52 -16.39 -3.35 -8.57
CA LYS A 52 -16.31 -2.70 -9.88
C LYS A 52 -15.40 -3.43 -10.87
N ASN A 53 -14.30 -4.04 -10.39
CA ASN A 53 -13.32 -4.74 -11.24
C ASN A 53 -13.64 -6.23 -11.49
N ARG A 54 -14.73 -6.76 -10.90
CA ARG A 54 -15.21 -8.14 -11.11
C ARG A 54 -16.27 -8.27 -12.23
N LYS A 55 -16.63 -7.17 -12.89
CA LYS A 55 -17.43 -7.15 -14.13
C LYS A 55 -16.49 -7.07 -15.33
#